data_AF-I3SAD9-F1
#
_entry.id   AF-I3SAD9-F1
#
_cell.length_a   1.000
_cell.length_b   1.000
_cell.length_c   1.000
_cell.angle_alpha   90.00
_cell.angle_beta   90.00
_cell.angle_gamma   90.00
#
_symmetry.space_group_name_H-M   'P 1'
#
loop_
_entity.id
_entity.type
_entity.pdbx_description
1 polymer ?
#
loop_
_entity_poly.entity_id
_entity_poly.type
_entity_poly.pdbx_seq_one_letter_code
_entity_poly.pdbx_strand_id
1 'polypeptide(L)'
;MVTPVIRANLVKQGYKIIGSHSGVKICRWTKSQLRGRGGCYKHSFYGIESHRCMEATPSLACANKCAFCWRHHTNPVAKSWVWEMDDPIEIVNSAIDQHTNMIKQMKGVPGVTSERLTEGMTPRHCALSLCW
;
A
#
# COMPACT_ATOMS: atom_id res chain seq x y z
N MET A 1 -9.73 -5.79 -14.78
CA MET A 1 -9.39 -6.69 -13.65
C MET A 1 -10.24 -6.42 -12.41
N VAL A 2 -10.38 -5.18 -11.97
CA VAL A 2 -11.17 -4.83 -10.77
C VAL A 2 -12.60 -4.41 -11.17
N THR A 3 -13.60 -5.25 -10.89
CA THR A 3 -15.01 -4.86 -11.10
C THR A 3 -15.36 -3.65 -10.24
N PRO A 4 -16.37 -2.82 -10.61
CA PRO A 4 -16.77 -1.68 -9.79
C PRO A 4 -17.06 -2.04 -8.34
N VAL A 5 -17.63 -3.22 -8.10
CA VAL A 5 -17.92 -3.78 -6.77
C VAL A 5 -16.63 -4.07 -6.00
N ILE A 6 -15.66 -4.76 -6.61
CA ILE A 6 -14.37 -5.05 -5.97
C ILE A 6 -13.61 -3.75 -5.71
N ARG A 7 -13.65 -2.79 -6.64
CA ARG A 7 -13.03 -1.48 -6.51
C ARG A 7 -13.58 -0.74 -5.30
N ALA A 8 -14.91 -0.67 -5.16
CA ALA A 8 -15.56 -0.04 -4.01
C ALA A 8 -15.15 -0.69 -2.67
N ASN A 9 -15.09 -2.03 -2.62
CA ASN A 9 -14.66 -2.77 -1.44
C ASN A 9 -13.20 -2.49 -1.07
N LEU A 10 -12.29 -2.49 -2.04
CA LEU A 10 -10.87 -2.19 -1.83
C LEU A 10 -10.68 -0.75 -1.35
N VAL A 11 -11.37 0.21 -1.98
CA VAL A 11 -11.34 1.62 -1.58
C VAL A 11 -11.83 1.79 -0.14
N LYS A 12 -12.90 1.09 0.26
CA LYS A 12 -13.40 1.08 1.64
C LYS A 12 -12.37 0.53 2.64
N GLN A 13 -11.54 -0.43 2.22
CA GLN A 13 -10.42 -0.96 3.02
C GLN A 13 -9.18 -0.05 3.06
N GLY A 14 -9.25 1.12 2.43
CA GLY A 14 -8.18 2.12 2.40
C GLY A 14 -7.14 1.91 1.30
N TYR A 15 -7.43 1.08 0.30
CA TYR A 15 -6.59 0.97 -0.88
C TYR A 15 -6.77 2.17 -1.80
N LYS A 16 -5.69 2.54 -2.47
CA LYS A 16 -5.73 3.41 -3.64
C LYS A 16 -5.32 2.57 -4.84
N ILE A 17 -6.22 2.46 -5.80
CA ILE A 17 -6.01 1.65 -7.00
C ILE A 17 -5.31 2.53 -8.03
N ILE A 18 -4.30 1.95 -8.67
CA ILE A 18 -3.48 2.59 -9.69
C ILE A 18 -3.77 1.85 -11.00
N GLY A 19 -4.20 2.59 -12.02
CA GLY A 19 -4.53 2.05 -13.33
C GLY A 19 -5.55 0.91 -13.25
N SER A 20 -5.21 -0.18 -13.94
CA SER A 20 -6.10 -1.32 -14.18
C SER A 20 -5.95 -2.45 -13.16
N HIS A 21 -4.73 -2.63 -12.61
CA HIS A 21 -4.35 -3.84 -11.86
C HIS A 21 -3.51 -3.60 -10.61
N SER A 22 -2.98 -2.38 -10.41
CA SER A 22 -2.04 -2.05 -9.35
C SER A 22 -2.74 -1.37 -8.15
N GLY A 23 -2.08 -1.38 -6.98
CA GLY A 23 -2.61 -0.68 -5.82
C GLY A 23 -1.59 -0.38 -4.73
N VAL A 24 -1.83 0.70 -3.99
CA VAL A 24 -1.01 1.16 -2.87
C VAL A 24 -1.89 1.34 -1.63
N LYS A 25 -1.34 1.07 -0.45
CA LYS A 25 -2.01 1.30 0.82
C LYS A 25 -1.00 1.69 1.90
N ILE A 26 -1.44 2.50 2.85
CA ILE A 26 -0.64 2.79 4.03
C ILE A 26 -0.63 1.58 4.96
N CYS A 27 0.57 1.09 5.28
CA CYS A 27 0.78 0.05 6.27
C CYS A 27 0.31 0.49 7.66
N ARG A 28 -0.23 -0.45 8.45
CA ARG A 28 -0.63 -0.22 9.84
C ARG A 28 0.52 0.37 10.67
N TRP A 29 1.73 -0.13 10.48
CA TRP A 29 2.92 0.30 11.23
C TRP A 29 3.42 1.68 10.81
N THR A 30 3.26 2.07 9.55
CA THR A 30 3.52 3.44 9.09
C THR A 30 2.66 4.43 9.86
N LYS A 31 1.35 4.16 10.04
CA LYS A 31 0.46 5.00 10.87
C LYS A 31 0.90 5.03 12.34
N SER A 32 1.34 3.89 12.88
CA SER A 32 1.80 3.79 14.28
C SER A 32 3.05 4.63 14.51
N GLN A 33 4.04 4.49 13.62
CA GLN A 33 5.32 5.18 13.74
C GLN A 33 5.19 6.69 13.48
N LEU A 34 4.33 7.10 12.54
CA LEU A 34 3.98 8.52 12.35
C LEU A 34 3.42 9.15 13.63
N ARG A 35 2.62 8.40 14.40
CA ARG A 35 2.06 8.85 15.69
C ARG A 35 3.02 8.69 16.87
N GLY A 36 4.25 8.24 16.65
CA GLY A 36 5.23 7.99 17.70
C GLY A 36 4.97 6.74 18.55
N ARG A 37 4.07 5.84 18.14
CA ARG A 37 3.72 4.62 18.87
C ARG A 37 4.62 3.41 18.52
N GLY A 38 5.79 3.65 17.92
CA GLY A 38 6.75 2.62 17.54
C GLY A 38 6.62 2.09 16.09
N GLY A 39 7.70 1.46 15.61
CA GLY A 39 7.85 0.92 14.26
C GLY A 39 7.48 -0.57 14.13
N CYS A 40 7.55 -1.08 12.90
CA CYS A 40 7.35 -2.51 12.59
C CYS A 40 8.52 -3.36 13.12
N TYR A 41 8.36 -4.68 13.16
CA TYR A 41 9.48 -5.61 13.42
C TYR A 41 10.67 -5.38 12.47
N LYS A 42 10.41 -4.94 11.22
CA LYS A 42 11.45 -4.61 10.24
C LYS A 42 12.33 -3.44 10.68
N HIS A 43 11.80 -2.54 11.51
CA HIS A 43 12.58 -1.47 12.10
C HIS A 43 13.60 -2.01 13.09
N SER A 44 13.19 -2.94 13.96
CA SER A 44 14.07 -3.55 14.95
C SER A 44 15.11 -4.50 14.35
N PHE A 45 14.74 -5.28 13.31
CA PHE A 45 15.65 -6.27 12.74
C PHE A 45 16.56 -5.72 11.64
N TYR A 46 16.04 -4.81 10.81
CA TYR A 46 16.74 -4.34 9.61
C TYR A 46 17.04 -2.84 9.63
N GLY A 47 16.70 -2.13 10.71
CA GLY A 47 16.85 -0.68 10.79
C GLY A 47 15.91 0.10 9.84
N ILE A 48 14.90 -0.57 9.27
CA ILE A 48 14.00 0.06 8.29
C ILE A 48 13.05 1.04 8.97
N GLU A 49 13.07 2.29 8.53
CA GLU A 49 12.12 3.31 8.98
C GLU A 49 10.73 3.03 8.40
N SER A 50 9.82 2.45 9.19
CA SER A 50 8.50 2.02 8.72
C SER A 50 7.60 3.20 8.31
N HIS A 51 7.84 4.40 8.84
CA HIS A 51 7.15 5.62 8.43
C HIS A 51 7.56 6.10 7.01
N ARG A 52 8.64 5.56 6.45
CA ARG A 52 9.14 5.81 5.08
C ARG A 52 9.00 4.60 4.15
N CYS A 53 8.21 3.62 4.57
CA CYS A 53 7.91 2.43 3.79
C CYS A 53 6.60 2.63 3.04
N MET A 54 6.65 2.50 1.72
CA MET A 54 5.49 2.42 0.84
C MET A 54 5.11 0.96 0.64
N GLU A 55 3.88 0.59 0.95
CA GLU A 55 3.36 -0.74 0.64
C GLU A 55 2.56 -0.66 -0.66
N ALA A 56 2.97 -1.43 -1.68
CA ALA A 56 2.33 -1.46 -2.98
C ALA A 56 2.23 -2.88 -3.53
N THR A 57 1.40 -3.08 -4.54
CA THR A 57 1.38 -4.30 -5.34
C THR A 57 1.13 -3.96 -6.81
N PRO A 58 1.95 -4.50 -7.74
CA PRO A 58 1.72 -4.39 -9.17
C PRO A 58 0.75 -5.46 -9.67
N SER A 59 0.16 -6.26 -8.78
CA SER A 59 -0.89 -7.21 -9.13
C SER A 59 -1.85 -7.35 -7.97
N LEU A 60 -3.11 -6.98 -8.20
CA LEU A 60 -4.20 -7.30 -7.28
C LEU A 60 -4.74 -8.73 -7.48
N ALA A 61 -4.36 -9.39 -8.58
CA ALA A 61 -4.67 -10.79 -8.84
C ALA A 61 -3.63 -11.71 -8.19
N CYS A 62 -4.09 -12.88 -7.75
CA CYS A 62 -3.24 -13.93 -7.19
C CYS A 62 -3.67 -15.29 -7.74
N ALA A 63 -2.69 -16.15 -8.05
CA ALA A 63 -2.97 -17.52 -8.52
C ALA A 63 -3.51 -18.42 -7.39
N ASN A 64 -3.20 -18.08 -6.14
CA ASN A 64 -3.53 -18.90 -4.97
C ASN A 64 -4.74 -18.34 -4.21
N LYS A 65 -5.53 -19.25 -3.64
CA LYS A 65 -6.65 -18.92 -2.74
C LYS A 65 -6.38 -19.48 -1.35
N CYS A 66 -5.44 -18.86 -0.64
CA CYS A 66 -5.02 -19.30 0.69
C CYS A 66 -6.14 -19.10 1.73
N ALA A 67 -6.30 -20.06 2.64
CA ALA A 67 -7.30 -20.01 3.72
C ALA A 67 -7.12 -18.80 4.66
N PHE A 68 -5.88 -18.31 4.78
CA PHE A 68 -5.51 -17.18 5.63
C PHE A 68 -5.48 -15.84 4.87
N CYS A 69 -5.72 -15.83 3.56
CA CYS A 69 -5.69 -14.58 2.80
C CYS A 69 -6.91 -13.74 3.16
N TRP A 70 -6.68 -12.56 3.71
CA TRP A 70 -7.72 -11.61 4.10
C TRP A 70 -8.68 -11.21 2.96
N ARG A 71 -8.29 -11.42 1.70
CA ARG A 71 -9.11 -11.14 0.50
C ARG A 71 -9.87 -12.37 -0.01
N HIS A 72 -10.18 -13.29 0.91
CA HIS A 72 -10.67 -14.65 0.67
C HIS A 72 -11.81 -14.81 -0.38
N HIS A 73 -12.71 -13.82 -0.51
CA HIS A 73 -13.86 -13.86 -1.44
C HIS A 73 -13.80 -12.81 -2.57
N THR A 74 -12.88 -11.85 -2.50
CA THR A 74 -12.83 -10.69 -3.43
C THR A 74 -11.61 -10.70 -4.35
N ASN A 75 -10.70 -11.66 -4.18
CA ASN A 75 -9.52 -11.76 -5.03
C ASN A 75 -9.88 -12.25 -6.44
N PRO A 76 -9.49 -11.51 -7.50
CA PRO A 76 -9.51 -12.05 -8.85
C PRO A 76 -8.44 -13.14 -8.96
N VAL A 77 -8.87 -14.39 -9.13
CA VAL A 77 -7.98 -15.53 -9.33
C VAL A 77 -7.79 -15.76 -10.82
N ALA A 78 -6.54 -15.74 -11.27
CA ALA A 78 -6.18 -16.14 -12.62
C ALA A 78 -4.85 -16.89 -12.60
N LYS A 79 -4.75 -17.91 -13.46
CA LYS A 79 -3.53 -18.71 -13.63
C LYS A 79 -2.59 -18.12 -14.69
N SER A 80 -3.11 -17.26 -15.57
CA SER A 80 -2.37 -16.57 -16.61
C SER A 80 -2.63 -15.06 -16.52
N TRP A 81 -1.66 -14.27 -17.01
CA TRP A 81 -1.82 -12.83 -17.14
C TRP A 81 -2.70 -12.53 -18.35
N VAL A 82 -3.87 -11.92 -18.14
CA VAL A 82 -4.86 -11.63 -19.19
C VAL A 82 -5.17 -10.13 -19.26
N TRP A 83 -4.33 -9.30 -18.64
CA TRP A 83 -4.66 -7.91 -18.36
C TRP A 83 -3.76 -6.96 -19.11
N GLU A 84 -4.26 -5.75 -19.31
CA GLU A 84 -3.47 -4.64 -19.82
C GLU A 84 -2.32 -4.35 -18.86
N MET A 85 -1.09 -4.37 -19.38
CA MET A 85 0.10 -3.98 -18.63
C MET A 85 0.25 -2.47 -18.73
N ASP A 86 -0.19 -1.78 -17.68
CA ASP A 86 0.13 -0.38 -17.45
C ASP A 86 1.67 -0.20 -17.37
N ASP A 87 2.17 0.96 -17.78
CA ASP A 87 3.61 1.23 -17.84
C ASP A 87 4.24 1.23 -16.42
N PRO A 88 5.40 0.55 -16.21
CA PRO A 88 6.03 0.47 -14.89
C PRO A 88 6.38 1.83 -14.28
N ILE A 89 6.78 2.81 -15.10
CA ILE A 89 7.16 4.15 -14.64
C ILE A 89 5.90 4.88 -14.17
N GLU A 90 4.80 4.77 -14.91
CA GLU A 90 3.51 5.33 -14.51
C GLU A 90 2.99 4.72 -13.20
N ILE A 91 3.13 3.40 -13.02
CA ILE A 91 2.74 2.71 -11.78
C ILE A 91 3.53 3.24 -10.59
N VAL A 92 4.86 3.35 -10.71
CA VAL A 92 5.73 3.82 -9.62
C VAL A 92 5.44 5.28 -9.27
N ASN A 93 5.34 6.16 -10.27
CA ASN A 93 5.04 7.57 -10.05
C ASN A 93 3.66 7.76 -9.40
N SER A 94 2.65 7.03 -9.88
CA SER A 94 1.31 7.05 -9.29
C SER A 94 1.29 6.47 -7.87
N ALA A 95 2.09 5.43 -7.59
CA ALA A 95 2.19 4.86 -6.25
C ALA A 95 2.80 5.85 -5.27
N ILE A 96 3.86 6.55 -5.67
CA ILE A 96 4.50 7.60 -4.86
C ILE A 96 3.52 8.75 -4.63
N ASP A 97 2.86 9.26 -5.67
CA ASP A 97 1.88 10.35 -5.51
C ASP A 97 0.73 9.96 -4.58
N GLN A 98 0.11 8.79 -4.80
CA GLN A 98 -0.97 8.31 -3.94
C GLN A 98 -0.49 8.04 -2.50
N HIS A 99 0.72 7.52 -2.31
CA HIS A 99 1.31 7.33 -0.99
C HIS A 99 1.50 8.68 -0.27
N THR A 100 2.13 9.66 -0.92
CA THR A 100 2.34 10.98 -0.33
C THR A 100 1.03 11.69 -0.02
N ASN A 101 0.02 11.57 -0.88
CA ASN A 101 -1.30 12.13 -0.64
C ASN A 101 -2.00 11.49 0.57
N MET A 102 -1.85 10.18 0.77
CA MET A 102 -2.35 9.53 1.99
C MET A 102 -1.56 9.96 3.25
N ILE A 103 -0.25 10.19 3.14
CA ILE A 103 0.56 10.70 4.26
C ILE A 103 0.15 12.14 4.62
N LYS A 104 -0.10 13.00 3.62
CA LYS A 104 -0.61 14.38 3.84
C LYS A 104 -1.92 14.39 4.62
N GLN A 105 -2.81 13.42 4.41
CA GLN A 105 -4.06 13.27 5.17
C GLN A 105 -3.84 12.96 6.66
N MET A 106 -2.65 12.50 7.05
CA MET A 106 -2.29 12.28 8.45
C MET A 106 -1.85 13.58 9.16
N LYS A 107 -1.77 14.70 8.44
CA LYS A 107 -1.48 16.03 9.02
C LYS A 107 -2.60 16.42 10.00
N GLY A 108 -2.22 16.72 11.24
CA GLY A 108 -3.17 17.11 12.30
C GLY A 108 -3.67 15.94 13.16
N VAL A 109 -3.26 14.70 12.88
CA VAL A 109 -3.55 13.56 13.76
C VAL A 109 -2.73 13.71 15.06
N PRO A 110 -3.34 13.52 16.25
CA PRO A 110 -2.62 13.59 17.51
C PRO A 110 -1.41 12.64 17.56
N GLY A 111 -0.24 13.21 17.88
CA GLY A 111 1.05 12.51 17.95
C GLY A 111 1.89 12.53 16.68
N VAL A 112 1.39 13.11 15.58
CA VAL A 112 2.17 13.28 14.35
C VAL A 112 2.96 14.59 14.42
N THR A 113 4.28 14.48 14.44
CA THR A 113 5.22 15.62 14.39
C THR A 113 5.43 16.08 12.94
N SER A 114 5.71 17.37 12.74
CA SER A 114 6.02 17.94 11.42
C SER A 114 7.24 17.28 10.76
N GLU A 115 8.26 16.93 11.55
CA GLU A 115 9.49 16.27 11.09
C GLU A 115 9.17 14.90 10.45
N ARG A 116 8.58 13.97 11.23
CA ARG A 116 8.16 12.65 10.72
C ARG A 116 7.18 12.70 9.55
N LEU A 117 6.31 13.71 9.50
CA LEU A 117 5.41 13.90 8.36
C LEU A 117 6.22 14.24 7.11
N THR A 118 7.24 15.09 7.25
CA THR A 118 8.14 15.49 6.15
C THR A 118 9.00 14.32 5.69
N GLU A 119 9.53 13.52 6.60
CA GLU A 119 10.27 12.29 6.29
C GLU A 119 9.39 11.25 5.59
N GLY A 120 8.14 11.08 6.06
CA GLY A 120 7.15 10.17 5.48
C GLY A 120 6.68 10.57 4.08
N MET A 121 6.79 11.84 3.70
CA MET A 121 6.55 12.27 2.31
C MET A 121 7.63 11.79 1.34
N THR A 122 8.78 11.36 1.84
CA THR A 122 9.89 10.84 1.02
C THR A 122 10.13 9.36 1.35
N PRO A 123 9.32 8.45 0.78
CA PRO A 123 9.50 7.02 1.00
C PRO A 123 10.87 6.56 0.48
N ARG A 124 11.57 5.74 1.26
CA ARG A 124 12.86 5.12 0.89
C ARG A 124 12.76 3.64 0.61
N HIS A 125 11.71 3.00 1.10
CA HIS A 125 11.52 1.56 0.99
C HIS A 125 10.19 1.28 0.29
N CYS A 126 10.20 0.35 -0.65
CA CYS A 126 9.00 -0.14 -1.32
C CYS A 126 8.80 -1.62 -0.95
N ALA A 127 7.70 -1.92 -0.26
CA ALA A 127 7.29 -3.26 0.08
C ALA A 127 6.23 -3.74 -0.94
N LEU A 128 6.68 -4.57 -1.89
CA LEU A 128 5.82 -5.23 -2.87
C LEU A 128 5.15 -6.47 -2.28
N SER A 129 4.38 -6.29 -1.20
CA SER A 129 3.83 -7.40 -0.40
C SER A 129 2.34 -7.29 -0.13
N LEU A 130 1.66 -6.34 -0.78
CA LEU A 130 0.27 -6.04 -0.44
C LEU A 130 -0.70 -7.19 -0.79
N CYS A 131 -0.34 -8.03 -1.77
CA CYS A 131 -1.12 -9.16 -2.30
C CYS A 131 -0.90 -10.50 -1.59
N TRP A 132 -0.28 -10.50 -0.41
CA TRP A 132 -0.29 -11.66 0.47
C TRP A 132 -1.65 -11.84 1.18
#